data_AF-A0A942RRZ5-F1
#
_entry.id   AF-A0A942RRZ5-F1
#
_cell.length_a   1.000
_cell.length_b   1.000
_cell.length_c   1.000
_cell.angle_alpha   90.00
_cell.angle_beta   90.00
_cell.angle_gamma   90.00
#
_symmetry.space_group_name_H-M   'P 1'
#
loop_
_entity.id
_entity.type
_entity.pdbx_description
1 polymer ?
#
loop_
_entity_poly.entity_id
_entity_poly.type
_entity_poly.pdbx_seq_one_letter_code
_entity_poly.pdbx_strand_id
1 'polypeptide(L)'
;MNQPTLFDKREVNIPLSNKIDSFYSDDVKTKRVTQKEQILEALRTLGEATQRELSEATGLPRHVIPDRILTLIAEEKVVISGKCFDPLTNKEVTTYKPIK
;
A
#
# COMPACT_ATOMS: atom_id res chain seq x y z
N MET A 1 34.14 1.32 -47.27
CA MET A 1 32.71 1.50 -47.54
C MET A 1 31.97 0.25 -47.09
N ASN A 2 30.78 0.45 -46.53
CA ASN A 2 29.65 -0.47 -46.34
C ASN A 2 29.63 -1.37 -45.08
N GLN A 3 29.00 -0.81 -44.04
CA GLN A 3 28.15 -1.55 -43.09
C GLN A 3 26.93 -2.14 -43.82
N PRO A 4 26.32 -3.19 -43.27
CA PRO A 4 24.87 -3.25 -43.22
C PRO A 4 24.37 -3.47 -41.79
N THR A 5 23.63 -2.46 -41.31
CA THR A 5 22.68 -2.52 -40.21
C THR A 5 21.47 -3.35 -40.61
N LEU A 6 20.98 -4.23 -39.72
CA LEU A 6 19.54 -4.50 -39.59
C LEU A 6 19.29 -5.33 -38.32
N PHE A 7 19.15 -4.63 -37.20
CA PHE A 7 18.43 -5.15 -36.04
C PHE A 7 16.95 -5.24 -36.42
N ASP A 8 16.51 -6.40 -36.92
CA ASP A 8 15.10 -6.75 -37.00
C ASP A 8 14.61 -7.07 -35.57
N LYS A 9 14.46 -6.02 -34.75
CA LYS A 9 13.65 -6.08 -33.53
C LYS A 9 12.20 -6.17 -33.99
N ARG A 10 11.76 -7.38 -34.31
CA ARG A 10 10.33 -7.67 -34.34
C ARG A 10 9.81 -7.39 -32.95
N GLU A 11 9.22 -6.21 -32.77
CA GLU A 11 8.35 -5.92 -31.65
C GLU A 11 7.24 -6.95 -31.73
N VAL A 12 7.41 -8.03 -30.97
CA VAL A 12 6.35 -8.99 -30.71
C VAL A 12 5.22 -8.18 -30.12
N ASN A 13 4.18 -7.94 -30.92
CA ASN A 13 2.94 -7.32 -30.48
C ASN A 13 2.27 -8.32 -29.54
N ILE A 14 2.67 -8.28 -28.27
CA ILE A 14 2.14 -9.16 -27.24
C ILE A 14 0.70 -8.70 -27.00
N PRO A 15 -0.32 -9.56 -27.24
CA PRO A 15 -1.69 -9.20 -26.97
C PRO A 15 -1.83 -8.81 -25.50
N LEU A 16 -2.45 -7.66 -25.23
CA LEU A 16 -2.73 -7.16 -23.87
C LEU A 16 -3.59 -8.13 -23.03
N SER A 17 -4.09 -9.23 -23.63
CA SER A 17 -4.93 -10.25 -22.97
C SER A 17 -4.17 -11.17 -22.00
N ASN A 18 -2.83 -11.15 -21.99
CA ASN A 18 -2.03 -11.93 -21.03
C ASN A 18 -1.74 -11.20 -19.72
N LYS A 19 -2.32 -10.01 -19.49
CA LYS A 19 -2.53 -9.51 -18.13
C LYS A 19 -3.67 -10.31 -17.50
N ILE A 20 -3.46 -11.61 -17.31
CA ILE A 20 -4.23 -12.41 -16.36
C ILE A 20 -3.98 -11.74 -15.03
N ASP A 21 -4.98 -10.96 -14.65
CA ASP A 21 -5.21 -10.24 -13.42
C ASP A 21 -4.21 -10.56 -12.30
N SER A 22 -3.03 -9.93 -12.34
CA SER A 22 -1.98 -10.11 -11.33
C SER A 22 -2.48 -9.76 -9.92
N PHE A 23 -3.59 -9.02 -9.84
CA PHE A 23 -4.33 -8.68 -8.64
C PHE A 23 -4.84 -9.91 -7.86
N TYR A 24 -5.12 -11.03 -8.52
CA TYR A 24 -5.67 -12.25 -7.91
C TYR A 24 -4.67 -13.39 -7.75
N SER A 25 -3.40 -13.20 -8.11
CA SER A 25 -2.35 -14.16 -7.78
C SER A 25 -2.27 -14.36 -6.27
N ASP A 26 -2.03 -15.60 -5.83
CA ASP A 26 -2.00 -15.93 -4.39
C ASP A 26 -0.87 -15.19 -3.66
N ASP A 27 0.20 -14.85 -4.37
CA ASP A 27 1.29 -14.01 -3.86
C ASP A 27 0.83 -12.59 -3.49
N VAL A 28 -0.03 -11.98 -4.33
CA VAL A 28 -0.57 -10.64 -4.07
C VAL A 28 -1.56 -10.67 -2.92
N LYS A 29 -2.39 -11.72 -2.80
CA LYS A 29 -3.28 -11.89 -1.64
C LYS A 29 -2.49 -12.03 -0.35
N THR A 30 -1.47 -12.89 -0.35
CA THR A 30 -0.60 -13.12 0.82
C THR A 30 0.07 -11.81 1.23
N LYS A 31 0.64 -11.07 0.28
CA LYS A 31 1.26 -9.77 0.54
C LYS A 31 0.29 -8.76 1.18
N ARG A 32 -0.96 -8.70 0.70
CA ARG A 32 -1.98 -7.80 1.27
C ARG A 32 -2.32 -8.15 2.71
N VAL A 33 -2.47 -9.44 3.00
CA VAL A 33 -2.71 -9.93 4.37
C VAL A 33 -1.53 -9.56 5.26
N THR A 34 -0.29 -9.82 4.83
CA THR A 34 0.91 -9.46 5.60
C THR A 34 1.00 -7.96 5.87
N GLN A 35 0.79 -7.11 4.86
CA GLN A 35 0.84 -5.65 5.02
C GLN A 35 -0.23 -5.13 5.99
N LYS A 36 -1.42 -5.72 5.94
CA LYS A 36 -2.52 -5.37 6.84
C LYS A 36 -2.15 -5.69 8.29
N GLU A 37 -1.64 -6.88 8.55
CA GLU A 37 -1.23 -7.28 9.91
C GLU A 37 -0.03 -6.46 10.41
N GLN A 38 0.92 -6.09 9.55
CA GLN A 38 2.00 -5.17 9.89
C GLN A 38 1.48 -3.80 10.35
N ILE A 39 0.49 -3.25 9.66
CA ILE A 39 -0.14 -1.98 10.04
C ILE A 39 -0.88 -2.09 11.38
N LEU A 40 -1.59 -3.20 11.60
CA LEU A 40 -2.29 -3.44 12.85
C LEU A 40 -1.32 -3.52 14.03
N GLU A 41 -0.20 -4.23 13.87
CA GLU A 41 0.81 -4.34 14.92
C GLU A 41 1.52 -3.02 15.20
N ALA A 42 1.81 -2.25 14.15
CA ALA A 42 2.32 -0.88 14.31
C ALA A 42 1.32 0.00 15.08
N LEU A 43 0.02 -0.09 14.78
CA LEU A 43 -1.03 0.62 15.53
C LEU A 43 -1.11 0.20 16.99
N ARG A 44 -0.97 -1.10 17.29
CA ARG A 44 -0.93 -1.60 18.68
C ARG A 44 0.27 -1.09 19.45
N THR A 45 1.42 -0.99 18.79
CA THR A 45 2.65 -0.48 19.39
C THR A 45 2.58 1.03 19.64
N LEU A 46 2.05 1.80 18.68
CA LEU A 46 1.95 3.27 18.77
C LEU A 46 0.74 3.74 19.60
N GLY A 47 -0.30 2.91 19.72
CA GLY A 47 -1.56 3.23 20.38
C GLY A 47 -2.49 4.09 19.50
N GLU A 48 -2.02 5.24 19.04
CA GLU A 48 -2.72 6.10 18.08
C GLU A 48 -1.73 6.65 17.07
N ALA A 49 -2.06 6.60 15.78
CA ALA A 49 -1.13 6.99 14.73
C ALA A 49 -1.83 7.54 13.48
N THR A 50 -1.12 8.40 12.77
CA THR A 50 -1.48 8.92 11.45
C THR A 50 -1.00 7.99 10.34
N GLN A 51 -1.50 8.19 9.12
CA GLN A 51 -1.02 7.50 7.93
C GLN A 51 0.49 7.67 7.69
N ARG A 52 1.08 8.80 8.10
CA ARG A 52 2.53 9.00 7.97
C ARG A 52 3.29 8.10 8.94
N GLU A 53 2.95 8.16 10.21
CA GLU A 53 3.64 7.40 11.26
C GLU A 53 3.54 5.90 10.99
N LEU A 54 2.41 5.43 10.47
CA LEU A 54 2.25 4.04 10.06
C LEU A 54 3.13 3.68 8.86
N SER A 55 3.28 4.59 7.89
CA SER A 55 4.19 4.39 6.76
C SER A 55 5.66 4.32 7.21
N GLU A 56 6.06 5.17 8.15
CA GLU A 56 7.41 5.17 8.73
C GLU A 56 7.65 3.91 9.57
N ALA A 57 6.71 3.52 10.43
CA ALA A 57 6.84 2.35 11.30
C ALA A 57 6.86 1.02 10.52
N THR A 58 6.08 0.91 9.44
CA THR A 58 5.98 -0.33 8.66
C THR A 58 6.91 -0.39 7.45
N GLY A 59 7.51 0.75 7.05
CA GLY A 59 8.23 0.89 5.79
C GLY A 59 7.34 0.79 4.55
N LEU A 60 6.02 0.72 4.71
CA LEU A 60 5.08 0.63 3.58
C LEU A 60 4.84 2.00 2.95
N PRO A 61 4.64 2.09 1.63
CA PRO A 61 4.34 3.36 0.98
C PRO A 61 3.03 3.97 1.51
N ARG A 62 3.03 5.30 1.73
CA ARG A 62 1.84 6.01 2.26
C ARG A 62 0.57 5.69 1.49
N HIS A 63 0.59 5.59 0.17
CA HIS A 63 -0.61 5.32 -0.64
C HIS A 63 -1.23 3.92 -0.42
N VAL A 64 -0.49 2.97 0.15
CA VAL A 64 -0.98 1.61 0.46
C VAL A 64 -1.74 1.57 1.79
N ILE A 65 -1.34 2.43 2.74
CA ILE A 65 -1.87 2.44 4.10
C ILE A 65 -3.41 2.59 4.15
N PRO A 66 -4.05 3.53 3.43
CA PRO A 66 -5.50 3.72 3.54
C PRO A 66 -6.32 2.48 3.18
N ASP A 67 -5.95 1.78 2.10
CA ASP A 67 -6.64 0.57 1.63
C ASP A 67 -6.60 -0.54 2.70
N ARG A 68 -5.46 -0.70 3.37
CA ARG A 68 -5.29 -1.69 4.46
C ARG A 68 -6.01 -1.27 5.74
N ILE A 69 -5.99 0.01 6.09
CA ILE A 69 -6.73 0.53 7.26
C ILE A 69 -8.23 0.37 7.06
N LEU A 70 -8.77 0.68 5.87
CA LEU A 70 -10.19 0.50 5.58
C LEU A 70 -10.60 -0.97 5.75
N THR A 71 -9.74 -1.90 5.35
CA THR A 71 -9.97 -3.34 5.59
C THR A 71 -9.99 -3.65 7.10
N LEU A 72 -9.05 -3.10 7.88
CA LEU A 72 -9.02 -3.28 9.34
C LEU A 72 -10.22 -2.66 10.06
N ILE A 73 -10.76 -1.55 9.54
CA ILE A 73 -11.98 -0.92 10.04
C ILE A 73 -13.19 -1.83 9.76
N ALA A 74 -13.28 -2.39 8.54
CA ALA A 74 -14.33 -3.33 8.17
C ALA A 74 -14.26 -4.64 8.97
N GLU A 75 -13.07 -5.04 9.41
CA GLU A 75 -12.83 -6.17 10.33
C GLU A 75 -13.00 -5.80 11.81
N GLU A 76 -13.43 -4.57 12.14
CA GLU A 76 -13.61 -4.08 13.52
C GLU A 76 -12.33 -4.17 14.39
N LYS A 77 -11.16 -4.05 13.77
CA LYS A 77 -9.86 -4.08 14.46
C LYS A 77 -9.28 -2.68 14.72
N VAL A 78 -9.72 -1.69 13.95
CA VAL A 78 -9.21 -0.31 14.00
C VAL A 78 -10.39 0.66 13.87
N VAL A 79 -10.28 1.83 14.51
CA VAL A 79 -11.23 2.93 14.33
C VAL A 79 -10.50 4.24 14.05
N ILE A 80 -11.22 5.17 13.42
CA ILE A 80 -10.80 6.56 13.33
C ILE A 80 -10.93 7.16 14.74
N SER A 81 -9.82 7.63 15.31
CA SER A 81 -9.81 8.26 16.63
C SER A 81 -10.08 9.77 16.56
N GLY A 82 -9.70 10.41 15.46
CA GLY A 82 -9.95 11.83 15.25
C GLY A 82 -9.08 12.41 14.13
N LYS A 83 -8.67 13.67 14.34
CA LYS A 83 -7.72 14.39 13.49
C LYS A 83 -6.70 15.11 14.37
N CYS A 84 -5.48 15.22 13.88
CA CYS A 84 -4.44 16.06 14.46
C CYS A 84 -3.83 16.96 13.39
N PHE A 85 -3.22 18.06 13.81
CA PHE A 85 -2.50 18.94 12.90
C PHE A 85 -1.10 18.39 12.63
N ASP A 86 -0.77 18.16 11.35
CA ASP A 86 0.56 17.74 10.92
C ASP A 86 1.41 18.97 10.55
N PRO A 87 2.45 19.30 11.35
CA PRO A 87 3.28 20.48 11.10
C PRO A 87 4.11 20.38 9.82
N LEU A 88 4.41 19.17 9.31
CA LEU A 88 5.20 19.01 8.09
C LEU A 88 4.39 19.36 6.84
N THR A 89 3.11 19.02 6.84
CA THR A 89 2.22 19.24 5.69
C THR A 89 1.31 20.45 5.86
N ASN A 90 1.31 21.07 7.06
CA ASN A 90 0.47 22.20 7.45
C ASN A 90 -1.02 21.90 7.23
N LYS A 91 -1.45 20.67 7.55
CA LYS A 91 -2.79 20.14 7.30
C LYS A 91 -3.29 19.33 8.47
N GLU A 92 -4.59 19.29 8.65
CA GLU A 92 -5.22 18.28 9.51
C GLU A 92 -5.15 16.91 8.83
N VAL A 93 -4.71 15.91 9.60
CA VAL A 93 -4.59 14.51 9.18
C VAL A 93 -5.38 13.62 10.11
N THR A 94 -5.94 12.54 9.56
CA THR A 94 -6.71 11.56 10.33
C THR A 94 -5.79 10.72 11.21
N THR A 95 -6.22 10.49 12.45
CA THR A 95 -5.60 9.54 13.38
C THR A 95 -6.44 8.28 13.51
N TYR A 96 -5.76 7.16 13.72
CA TYR A 96 -6.34 5.82 13.84
C TYR A 96 -5.85 5.16 15.13
N LYS A 97 -6.71 4.37 15.76
CA LYS A 97 -6.37 3.57 16.95
C LYS A 97 -6.89 2.14 16.83
N PRO A 98 -6.21 1.13 17.40
CA PRO A 98 -6.71 -0.24 17.44
C PRO A 98 -7.88 -0.35 18.40
N ILE A 99 -8.81 -1.27 18.11
CA ILE A 99 -9.82 -1.73 19.06
C ILE A 99 -9.16 -2.79 19.95
N LYS A 100 -9.43 -2.73 21.25
CA LYS A 100 -8.91 -3.67 22.25
C LYS A 100 -9.57 -5.04 22.11
#